data_AF-A0A1V5G4E4-F1
#
_entry.id   AF-A0A1V5G4E4-F1
#
_cell.length_a   1.000
_cell.length_b   1.000
_cell.length_c   1.000
_cell.angle_alpha   90.00
_cell.angle_beta   90.00
_cell.angle_gamma   90.00
#
_symmetry.space_group_name_H-M   'P 1'
#
loop_
_entity.id
_entity.type
_entity.pdbx_description
1 polymer ?
#
loop_
_entity_poly.entity_id
_entity_poly.type
_entity_poly.pdbx_seq_one_letter_code
_entity_poly.pdbx_strand_id
1 'polypeptide(L)'
;MLTYFHQKKKNKSANKTKSEFSKVFTKSWKPWQAGIAIGIIAMLAWLSSLPVGRNYPLGVTHGLNHTYHAIIDNNVKFIYEKPQPAKQIALDSSNQKSISNIQAIAKDEKPILEPTKLNVWLILLSIGLMLGAFVSGKMSGQTKLLPKEPSQTLIAILGGLLIGIGAAIGSGCVIGNILSGWAMLSVGTFVFGIATLLANWATTYFYLMGGKFK
;
A
#
# COMPACT_ATOMS: atom_id res chain seq x y z
N MET A 1 -20.39 40.99 -32.10
CA MET A 1 -21.51 40.03 -31.88
C MET A 1 -21.09 38.57 -32.07
N LEU A 2 -20.33 38.21 -33.12
CA LEU A 2 -19.88 36.82 -33.40
C LEU A 2 -18.92 36.20 -32.37
N THR A 3 -18.08 37.01 -31.72
CA THR A 3 -17.14 36.58 -30.65
C THR A 3 -17.87 36.12 -29.39
N TYR A 4 -18.96 36.79 -29.02
CA TYR A 4 -19.78 36.44 -27.86
C TYR A 4 -20.45 35.07 -28.00
N PHE A 5 -20.97 34.75 -29.20
CA PHE A 5 -21.57 33.45 -29.48
C PHE A 5 -20.55 32.31 -29.45
N HIS A 6 -19.33 32.54 -29.94
CA HIS A 6 -18.24 31.57 -29.82
C HIS A 6 -17.85 31.30 -28.37
N GLN A 7 -17.73 32.35 -27.55
CA GLN A 7 -17.39 32.21 -26.14
C GLN A 7 -18.49 31.48 -25.35
N LYS A 8 -19.77 31.78 -25.62
CA LYS A 8 -20.90 31.07 -25.01
C LYS A 8 -20.95 29.59 -25.38
N LYS A 9 -20.66 29.24 -26.64
CA LYS A 9 -20.62 27.84 -27.12
C LYS A 9 -19.42 27.08 -26.49
N LYS A 10 -18.27 27.73 -26.38
CA LYS A 10 -17.05 27.19 -25.73
C LYS A 10 -17.27 26.97 -24.23
N ASN A 11 -17.89 27.93 -23.53
CA ASN A 11 -18.25 27.82 -22.12
C ASN A 11 -19.31 26.74 -21.85
N LYS A 12 -20.33 26.62 -22.71
CA LYS A 12 -21.38 25.59 -22.58
C LYS A 12 -20.82 24.19 -22.85
N SER A 13 -19.91 24.05 -23.81
CA SER A 13 -19.20 22.79 -24.09
C SER A 13 -18.28 22.39 -22.94
N ALA A 14 -17.43 23.31 -22.45
CA ALA A 14 -16.51 23.05 -21.33
C ALA A 14 -17.24 22.69 -20.03
N ASN A 15 -18.40 23.31 -19.76
CA ASN A 15 -19.21 23.02 -18.58
C ASN A 15 -19.96 21.69 -18.70
N LYS A 16 -20.40 21.31 -19.91
CA LYS A 16 -20.98 19.98 -20.19
C LYS A 16 -19.95 18.87 -20.03
N THR A 17 -18.71 19.06 -20.51
CA THR A 17 -17.63 18.06 -20.35
C THR A 17 -17.23 17.86 -18.89
N LYS A 18 -17.15 18.94 -18.08
CA LYS A 18 -16.93 18.82 -16.62
C LYS A 18 -18.06 18.05 -15.92
N SER A 19 -19.30 18.23 -16.35
CA SER A 19 -20.49 17.56 -15.81
C SER A 19 -20.56 16.07 -16.18
N GLU A 20 -20.16 15.70 -17.39
CA GLU A 20 -20.12 14.28 -17.80
C GLU A 20 -18.93 13.54 -17.19
N PHE A 21 -17.75 14.19 -17.09
CA PHE A 21 -16.59 13.59 -16.45
C PHE A 21 -16.84 13.38 -14.95
N SER A 22 -17.44 14.35 -14.25
CA SER A 22 -17.78 14.17 -12.83
C SER A 22 -18.77 13.04 -12.60
N LYS A 23 -19.77 12.83 -13.48
CA LYS A 23 -20.69 11.69 -13.39
C LYS A 23 -19.99 10.33 -13.50
N VAL A 24 -18.91 10.22 -14.26
CA VAL A 24 -18.13 8.97 -14.36
C VAL A 24 -17.44 8.64 -13.03
N PHE A 25 -16.99 9.66 -12.29
CA PHE A 25 -16.34 9.49 -10.98
C PHE A 25 -17.31 9.37 -9.80
N THR A 26 -18.52 9.91 -9.90
CA THR A 26 -19.50 9.87 -8.80
C THR A 26 -20.52 8.72 -8.90
N LYS A 27 -20.62 8.06 -10.06
CA LYS A 27 -21.49 6.89 -10.25
C LYS A 27 -20.88 5.65 -9.61
N SER A 28 -21.68 4.78 -9.00
CA SER A 28 -21.21 3.48 -8.51
C SER A 28 -20.78 2.58 -9.68
N TRP A 29 -19.50 2.18 -9.69
CA TRP A 29 -18.97 1.25 -10.68
C TRP A 29 -19.43 -0.17 -10.38
N LYS A 30 -19.69 -0.97 -11.42
CA LYS A 30 -19.93 -2.41 -11.22
C LYS A 30 -18.64 -3.06 -10.69
N PRO A 31 -18.71 -4.03 -9.76
CA PRO A 31 -17.51 -4.63 -9.15
C PRO A 31 -16.49 -5.17 -10.15
N TRP A 32 -16.95 -5.77 -11.26
CA TRP A 32 -16.06 -6.27 -12.31
C TRP A 32 -15.28 -5.16 -13.03
N GLN A 33 -15.89 -3.98 -13.22
CA GLN A 33 -15.23 -2.82 -13.85
C GLN A 33 -14.15 -2.26 -12.94
N ALA A 34 -14.44 -2.17 -11.64
CA ALA A 34 -13.46 -1.76 -10.65
C ALA A 34 -12.29 -2.76 -10.59
N GLY A 35 -12.57 -4.07 -10.65
CA GLY A 35 -11.53 -5.11 -10.69
C GLY A 35 -10.59 -4.97 -11.89
N ILE A 36 -11.13 -4.80 -13.10
CA ILE A 36 -10.32 -4.58 -14.32
C ILE A 36 -9.51 -3.29 -14.21
N ALA A 37 -10.11 -2.20 -13.73
CA ALA A 37 -9.41 -0.93 -13.56
C ALA A 37 -8.24 -1.06 -12.57
N ILE A 38 -8.45 -1.71 -11.42
CA ILE A 38 -7.40 -1.97 -10.42
C ILE A 38 -6.30 -2.86 -11.02
N GLY A 39 -6.66 -3.88 -11.80
CA GLY A 39 -5.68 -4.75 -12.49
C GLY A 39 -4.81 -3.99 -13.49
N ILE A 40 -5.41 -3.13 -14.32
CA ILE A 40 -4.67 -2.28 -15.26
C ILE A 40 -3.75 -1.31 -14.52
N ILE A 41 -4.26 -0.66 -13.47
CA ILE A 41 -3.44 0.23 -12.61
C ILE A 41 -2.28 -0.56 -12.00
N ALA A 42 -2.52 -1.78 -11.53
CA ALA A 42 -1.49 -2.60 -10.92
C ALA A 42 -0.40 -3.00 -11.92
N MET A 43 -0.78 -3.34 -13.15
CA MET A 43 0.15 -3.64 -14.23
C MET A 43 0.99 -2.42 -14.61
N LEU A 44 0.36 -1.25 -14.76
CA LEU A 44 1.06 0.02 -15.04
C LEU A 44 1.99 0.42 -13.90
N ALA A 45 1.56 0.22 -12.65
CA ALA A 45 2.38 0.52 -11.49
C ALA A 45 3.59 -0.43 -11.40
N TRP A 46 3.41 -1.72 -11.68
CA TRP A 46 4.52 -2.65 -11.75
C TRP A 46 5.51 -2.26 -12.86
N LEU A 47 5.00 -1.89 -14.05
CA LEU A 47 5.83 -1.42 -15.16
C LEU A 47 6.60 -0.13 -14.80
N SER A 48 5.94 0.80 -14.11
CA SER A 48 6.54 2.03 -13.59
C SER A 48 7.59 1.77 -12.51
N SER A 49 7.57 0.61 -11.86
CA SER A 49 8.54 0.23 -10.82
C SER A 49 9.80 -0.46 -11.35
N LEU A 50 9.80 -0.91 -12.61
CA LEU A 50 10.96 -1.55 -13.25
C LEU A 50 12.24 -0.68 -13.29
N PRO A 51 12.17 0.64 -13.59
CA PRO A 51 13.36 1.51 -13.60
C PRO A 51 14.05 1.59 -12.23
N VAL A 52 13.28 1.39 -11.16
CA VAL A 52 13.76 1.43 -9.77
C VAL A 52 14.34 0.05 -9.35
N GLY A 53 14.36 -0.94 -10.25
CA GLY A 53 14.92 -2.27 -9.98
C GLY A 53 14.16 -3.08 -8.92
N ARG A 54 12.88 -2.75 -8.69
CA ARG A 54 12.05 -3.37 -7.66
C ARG A 54 11.08 -4.37 -8.29
N ASN A 55 11.22 -5.65 -7.94
CA ASN A 55 10.29 -6.72 -8.32
C ASN A 55 9.26 -7.02 -7.22
N TYR A 56 8.93 -6.05 -6.37
CA TYR A 56 8.06 -6.28 -5.22
C TYR A 56 6.66 -5.70 -5.46
N PRO A 57 5.61 -6.39 -5.00
CA PRO A 57 4.23 -5.97 -5.20
C PRO A 57 3.87 -4.59 -4.62
N LEU A 58 2.71 -4.10 -5.06
CA LEU A 58 2.08 -2.90 -4.51
C LEU A 58 1.85 -3.06 -3.01
N GLY A 59 2.30 -2.09 -2.22
CA GLY A 59 2.20 -2.18 -0.77
C GLY A 59 2.29 -0.81 -0.12
N VAL A 60 1.41 -0.59 0.85
CA VAL A 60 1.32 0.66 1.60
C VAL A 60 2.30 0.65 2.78
N THR A 61 2.52 -0.51 3.41
CA THR A 61 3.38 -0.68 4.59
C THR A 61 4.82 -0.22 4.35
N HIS A 62 5.47 -0.71 3.27
CA HIS A 62 6.83 -0.31 2.95
C HIS A 62 6.93 1.15 2.55
N GLY A 63 5.93 1.68 1.83
CA GLY A 63 5.91 3.09 1.46
C GLY A 63 5.80 4.00 2.68
N LEU A 64 4.94 3.69 3.65
CA LEU A 64 4.86 4.45 4.91
C LEU A 64 6.15 4.35 5.72
N ASN A 65 6.77 3.16 5.80
CA ASN A 65 8.04 3.00 6.51
C ASN A 65 9.14 3.88 5.89
N HIS A 66 9.25 3.89 4.56
CA HIS A 66 10.18 4.76 3.86
C HIS A 66 9.88 6.24 4.07
N THR A 67 8.60 6.64 4.08
CA THR A 67 8.21 8.03 4.38
C THR A 67 8.55 8.41 5.83
N TYR A 68 8.33 7.51 6.79
CA TYR A 68 8.69 7.72 8.19
C TYR A 68 10.18 7.97 8.35
N HIS A 69 11.02 7.10 7.78
CA HIS A 69 12.48 7.28 7.75
C HIS A 69 12.89 8.55 7.01
N ALA A 70 12.19 8.93 5.93
CA ALA A 70 12.46 10.19 5.21
C ALA A 70 12.19 11.45 6.04
N ILE A 71 11.25 11.39 6.98
CA ILE A 71 10.86 12.53 7.82
C ILE A 71 11.71 12.60 9.09
N ILE A 72 12.11 11.46 9.65
CA ILE A 72 12.69 11.38 11.00
C ILE A 72 14.20 11.15 11.00
N ASP A 73 14.73 10.43 10.01
CA ASP A 73 16.18 10.21 9.94
C ASP A 73 16.85 11.41 9.26
N ASN A 74 17.90 11.98 9.88
CA ASN A 74 18.73 13.03 9.28
C ASN A 74 19.80 12.50 8.31
N ASN A 75 19.95 11.17 8.18
CA ASN A 75 20.95 10.52 7.32
C ASN A 75 20.27 9.64 6.26
N VAL A 76 19.74 10.28 5.23
CA VAL A 76 18.94 9.60 4.18
C VAL A 76 19.60 9.73 2.82
N LYS A 77 19.90 8.58 2.22
CA LYS A 77 20.35 8.48 0.83
C LYS A 77 19.14 8.15 -0.04
N PHE A 78 18.60 9.16 -0.73
CA PHE A 78 17.56 8.97 -1.74
C PHE A 78 18.15 8.19 -2.91
N ILE A 79 17.75 6.93 -3.08
CA ILE A 79 18.23 6.09 -4.18
C ILE A 79 17.18 6.14 -5.29
N TYR A 80 17.59 6.69 -6.44
CA TYR A 80 16.82 6.73 -7.69
C TYR A 80 17.22 5.62 -8.66
N GLU A 81 18.10 4.71 -8.24
CA GLU A 81 18.81 3.75 -9.09
C GLU A 81 18.62 2.30 -8.60
N LYS A 82 18.50 1.38 -9.55
CA LYS A 82 18.42 -0.08 -9.41
C LYS A 82 19.32 -0.62 -8.28
N PRO A 83 18.80 -1.47 -7.36
CA PRO A 83 19.65 -2.28 -6.50
C PRO A 83 20.53 -3.15 -7.40
N GLN A 84 21.84 -2.94 -7.38
CA GLN A 84 22.79 -3.91 -7.93
C GLN A 84 22.48 -5.26 -7.28
N PRO A 85 22.28 -6.34 -8.07
CA PRO A 85 22.03 -7.66 -7.51
C PRO A 85 23.16 -7.99 -6.54
N ALA A 86 22.80 -8.43 -5.33
CA ALA A 86 23.77 -9.06 -4.46
C ALA A 86 24.43 -10.18 -5.28
N LYS A 87 25.75 -10.07 -5.47
CA LYS A 87 26.55 -11.15 -6.02
C LYS A 87 26.31 -12.33 -5.08
N GLN A 88 25.52 -13.29 -5.54
CA GLN A 88 25.36 -14.56 -4.84
C GLN A 88 26.77 -15.15 -4.74
N ILE A 89 27.34 -15.12 -3.55
CA ILE A 89 28.46 -15.99 -3.23
C ILE A 89 27.85 -17.37 -3.30
N ALA A 90 28.12 -18.10 -4.38
CA ALA A 90 27.87 -19.53 -4.45
C ALA A 90 28.57 -20.14 -3.24
N LEU A 91 27.78 -20.52 -2.23
CA LEU A 91 28.29 -21.15 -1.02
C LEU A 91 28.37 -22.64 -1.30
N ASP A 92 29.49 -23.05 -1.89
CA ASP A 92 29.81 -24.46 -2.12
C ASP A 92 29.73 -25.22 -0.80
N SER A 93 29.05 -26.37 -0.83
CA SER A 93 28.60 -27.14 0.34
C SER A 93 29.70 -27.84 1.16
N SER A 94 30.94 -27.33 1.14
CA SER A 94 32.11 -28.00 1.73
C SER A 94 32.61 -27.42 3.06
N ASN A 95 32.07 -26.29 3.56
CA ASN A 95 32.64 -25.60 4.73
C ASN A 95 31.64 -25.31 5.88
N GLN A 96 30.59 -26.12 6.01
CA GLN A 96 29.52 -25.92 7.00
C GLN A 96 29.94 -26.24 8.45
N LYS A 97 31.05 -26.97 8.66
CA LYS A 97 31.52 -27.38 10.00
C LYS A 97 32.33 -26.31 10.75
N SER A 98 32.65 -25.18 10.13
CA SER A 98 33.51 -24.13 10.73
C SER A 98 32.72 -22.87 11.16
N ILE A 99 31.43 -22.78 10.80
CA ILE A 99 30.61 -21.56 10.94
C ILE A 99 29.83 -21.50 12.27
N SER A 100 29.63 -22.64 12.96
CA SER A 100 28.88 -22.68 14.22
C SER A 100 29.54 -21.89 15.35
N ASN A 101 30.87 -21.73 15.31
CA ASN A 101 31.63 -21.14 16.41
C ASN A 101 31.89 -19.63 16.23
N ILE A 102 31.63 -19.07 15.05
CA ILE A 102 31.77 -17.62 14.78
C ILE A 102 30.41 -16.90 14.93
N GLN A 103 29.29 -17.58 14.69
CA GLN A 103 27.95 -17.01 14.85
C GLN A 103 27.57 -16.68 16.30
N ALA A 104 28.28 -17.21 17.29
CA ALA A 104 28.05 -16.92 18.71
C ALA A 104 28.77 -15.65 19.21
N ILE A 105 29.77 -15.13 18.47
CA ILE A 105 30.62 -14.00 18.91
C ILE A 105 30.23 -12.68 18.20
N ALA A 106 29.42 -12.75 17.13
CA ALA A 106 28.97 -11.58 16.35
C ALA A 106 27.61 -10.98 16.78
N LYS A 107 27.16 -11.23 18.02
CA LYS A 107 25.88 -10.70 18.53
C LYS A 107 25.99 -9.35 19.26
N ASP A 108 27.21 -8.85 19.50
CA ASP A 108 27.44 -7.66 20.35
C ASP A 108 28.13 -6.47 19.65
N GLU A 109 28.06 -6.38 18.32
CA GLU A 109 28.49 -5.15 17.62
C GLU A 109 27.33 -4.52 16.85
N LYS A 110 26.77 -3.46 17.45
CA LYS A 110 25.79 -2.57 16.84
C LYS A 110 26.42 -1.93 15.60
N PRO A 111 26.05 -2.32 14.36
CA PRO A 111 26.67 -1.75 13.19
C PRO A 111 26.09 -0.36 12.95
N ILE A 112 27.01 0.58 12.73
CA ILE A 112 26.78 1.96 12.32
C ILE A 112 25.72 1.99 11.20
N LEU A 113 24.67 2.80 11.41
CA LEU A 113 23.50 2.98 10.54
C LEU A 113 23.88 2.88 9.04
N GLU A 114 23.57 1.74 8.42
CA GLU A 114 23.53 1.69 6.96
C GLU A 114 22.41 2.63 6.49
N PRO A 115 22.66 3.52 5.51
CA PRO A 115 21.65 4.47 5.07
C PRO A 115 20.45 3.71 4.50
N THR A 116 19.30 3.84 5.15
CA THR A 116 18.04 3.21 4.74
C THR A 116 17.78 3.58 3.27
N LYS A 117 17.88 2.59 2.38
CA LYS A 117 17.64 2.79 0.95
C LYS A 117 16.18 3.21 0.77
N LEU A 118 15.95 4.50 0.46
CA LEU A 118 14.61 5.03 0.27
C LEU A 118 14.18 4.95 -1.18
N ASN A 119 13.13 4.18 -1.43
CA ASN A 119 12.50 4.10 -2.73
C ASN A 119 11.52 5.28 -2.88
N VAL A 120 11.96 6.37 -3.50
CA VAL A 120 11.14 7.57 -3.71
C VAL A 120 9.85 7.25 -4.48
N TRP A 121 9.88 6.26 -5.37
CA TRP A 121 8.69 5.77 -6.08
C TRP A 121 7.60 5.25 -5.12
N LEU A 122 7.97 4.51 -4.07
CA LEU A 122 7.00 4.01 -3.08
C LEU A 122 6.47 5.14 -2.20
N ILE A 123 7.34 6.08 -1.83
CA ILE A 123 6.94 7.26 -1.05
C ILE A 123 5.89 8.05 -1.83
N LEU A 124 6.16 8.31 -3.12
CA LEU A 124 5.24 9.01 -4.01
C LEU A 124 3.94 8.21 -4.22
N LEU A 125 4.01 6.89 -4.31
CA LEU A 125 2.83 6.03 -4.42
C LEU A 125 1.95 6.10 -3.16
N SER A 126 2.54 6.03 -1.96
CA SER A 126 1.79 6.12 -0.71
C SER A 126 1.15 7.49 -0.50
N ILE A 127 1.90 8.57 -0.77
CA ILE A 127 1.36 9.94 -0.69
C ILE A 127 0.31 10.17 -1.78
N GLY A 128 0.55 9.68 -3.00
CA GLY A 128 -0.39 9.74 -4.11
C GLY A 128 -1.69 9.00 -3.83
N LEU A 129 -1.64 7.84 -3.17
CA LEU A 129 -2.83 7.11 -2.73
C LEU A 129 -3.62 7.90 -1.69
N MET A 130 -2.93 8.53 -0.73
CA MET A 130 -3.56 9.34 0.32
C MET A 130 -4.24 10.59 -0.27
N LEU A 131 -3.54 11.32 -1.15
CA LEU A 131 -4.10 12.48 -1.86
C LEU A 131 -5.22 12.08 -2.82
N GLY A 132 -5.07 10.96 -3.53
CA GLY A 132 -6.06 10.42 -4.46
C GLY A 132 -7.37 10.09 -3.75
N ALA A 133 -7.30 9.37 -2.63
CA ALA A 133 -8.48 9.05 -1.82
C ALA A 133 -9.20 10.32 -1.32
N PHE A 134 -8.44 11.33 -0.90
CA PHE A 134 -9.00 12.62 -0.46
C PHE A 134 -9.70 13.38 -1.60
N VAL A 135 -9.05 13.47 -2.77
CA VAL A 135 -9.62 14.13 -3.95
C VAL A 135 -10.87 13.40 -4.44
N SER A 136 -10.84 12.07 -4.50
CA SER A 136 -12.00 11.25 -4.87
C SER A 136 -13.16 11.43 -3.89
N GLY A 137 -12.89 11.51 -2.59
CA GLY A 137 -13.91 11.79 -1.56
C GLY A 137 -14.54 13.17 -1.72
N LYS A 138 -13.71 14.19 -1.98
CA LYS A 138 -14.16 15.56 -2.23
C LYS A 138 -15.02 15.67 -3.50
N MET A 139 -14.61 15.01 -4.57
CA MET A 139 -15.38 14.98 -5.83
C MET A 139 -16.69 14.21 -5.71
N SER A 140 -16.75 13.21 -4.82
CA SER A 140 -17.96 12.43 -4.57
C SER A 140 -18.98 13.15 -3.67
N GLY A 141 -18.62 14.30 -3.08
CA GLY A 141 -19.49 15.03 -2.14
C GLY A 141 -19.72 14.30 -0.81
N GLN A 142 -18.92 13.28 -0.50
CA GLN A 142 -19.07 12.41 0.68
C GLN A 142 -18.13 12.79 1.84
N THR A 143 -17.27 13.80 1.69
CA THR A 143 -16.41 14.30 2.77
C THR A 143 -17.23 15.03 3.82
N LYS A 144 -17.77 14.28 4.77
CA LYS A 144 -18.45 14.82 5.95
C LYS A 144 -17.69 14.34 7.19
N LEU A 145 -17.15 15.29 7.96
CA LEU A 145 -16.56 15.01 9.27
C LEU A 145 -17.70 14.88 10.28
N LEU A 146 -18.07 13.65 10.62
CA LEU A 146 -19.05 13.40 11.67
C LEU A 146 -18.31 13.23 12.99
N PRO A 147 -18.69 13.95 14.07
CA PRO A 147 -18.22 13.61 15.40
C PRO A 147 -18.72 12.21 15.72
N LYS A 148 -17.79 11.31 16.04
CA LYS A 148 -18.09 9.93 16.40
C LYS A 148 -17.97 9.77 17.90
N GLU A 149 -18.82 8.92 18.48
CA GLU A 149 -18.79 8.61 19.91
C GLU A 149 -17.38 8.17 20.36
N PRO A 150 -16.92 8.58 21.57
CA PRO A 150 -15.55 8.34 22.01
C PRO A 150 -15.18 6.85 22.07
N SER A 151 -16.14 5.99 22.41
CA SER A 151 -15.96 4.53 22.43
C SER A 151 -15.60 3.96 21.05
N GLN A 152 -16.22 4.47 19.99
CA GLN A 152 -15.96 4.02 18.63
C GLN A 152 -14.61 4.52 18.10
N THR A 153 -14.16 5.68 18.57
CA THR A 153 -12.83 6.23 18.25
C THR A 153 -11.73 5.40 18.91
N LEU A 154 -11.91 5.00 20.18
CA LEU A 154 -11.00 4.11 20.90
C LEU A 154 -10.82 2.77 20.17
N ILE A 155 -11.92 2.16 19.72
CA ILE A 155 -11.88 0.89 18.99
C ILE A 155 -11.16 1.06 17.64
N ALA A 156 -11.36 2.18 16.94
CA ALA A 156 -10.68 2.46 15.69
C ALA A 156 -9.15 2.64 15.87
N ILE A 157 -8.74 3.34 16.94
CA ILE A 157 -7.32 3.52 17.28
C ILE A 157 -6.67 2.17 17.63
N LEU A 158 -7.32 1.38 18.49
CA LEU A 158 -6.83 0.06 18.86
C LEU A 158 -6.76 -0.89 17.66
N GLY A 159 -7.78 -0.88 16.80
CA GLY A 159 -7.80 -1.67 15.56
C GLY A 159 -6.69 -1.26 14.59
N GLY A 160 -6.44 0.04 14.44
CA GLY A 160 -5.35 0.56 13.61
C GLY A 160 -3.97 0.12 14.10
N LEU A 161 -3.74 0.18 15.42
CA LEU A 161 -2.50 -0.31 16.04
C LEU A 161 -2.33 -1.82 15.80
N LEU A 162 -3.40 -2.59 15.99
CA LEU A 162 -3.38 -4.04 15.81
C LEU A 162 -3.06 -4.44 14.36
N ILE A 163 -3.65 -3.75 13.37
CA ILE A 163 -3.33 -3.95 11.95
C ILE A 163 -1.88 -3.57 11.65
N GLY A 164 -1.36 -2.50 12.28
CA GLY A 164 0.03 -2.09 12.14
C GLY A 164 1.02 -3.16 12.65
N ILE A 165 0.78 -3.67 13.86
CA ILE A 165 1.58 -4.76 14.44
C ILE A 165 1.49 -6.02 13.58
N GLY A 166 0.28 -6.37 13.14
CA GLY A 166 0.06 -7.50 12.24
C GLY A 166 0.77 -7.35 10.90
N ALA A 167 0.82 -6.16 10.32
CA ALA A 167 1.52 -5.88 9.08
C ALA A 167 3.05 -5.96 9.23
N ALA A 168 3.59 -5.60 10.41
CA ALA A 168 5.00 -5.75 10.72
C ALA A 168 5.37 -7.25 10.82
N ILE A 169 4.57 -8.06 11.52
CA ILE A 169 4.79 -9.50 11.66
C ILE A 169 4.60 -10.22 10.31
N GLY A 170 3.55 -9.86 9.57
CA GLY A 170 3.23 -10.44 8.26
C GLY A 170 4.09 -9.92 7.11
N SER A 171 5.08 -9.07 7.37
CA SER A 171 5.98 -8.46 6.39
C SER A 171 5.26 -7.77 5.21
N GLY A 172 4.03 -7.30 5.42
CA GLY A 172 3.19 -6.77 4.36
C GLY A 172 1.78 -6.41 4.81
N CYS A 173 1.09 -5.60 4.01
CA CYS A 173 -0.33 -5.30 4.19
C CYS A 173 -1.21 -6.29 3.41
N VAL A 174 -2.50 -6.30 3.73
CA VAL A 174 -3.55 -7.04 3.01
C VAL A 174 -3.46 -6.83 1.49
N ILE A 175 -3.27 -5.59 1.04
CA ILE A 175 -3.16 -5.24 -0.39
C ILE A 175 -1.94 -5.92 -1.05
N GLY A 176 -0.79 -5.96 -0.37
CA GLY A 176 0.43 -6.52 -0.94
C GLY A 176 0.40 -8.04 -0.94
N ASN A 177 0.06 -8.63 0.20
CA ASN A 177 0.09 -10.07 0.37
C ASN A 177 -1.09 -10.76 -0.32
N ILE A 178 -2.28 -10.15 -0.38
CA ILE A 178 -3.43 -10.75 -1.06
C ILE A 178 -3.44 -10.40 -2.55
N LEU A 179 -3.60 -9.12 -2.92
CA LEU A 179 -3.83 -8.75 -4.33
C LEU A 179 -2.68 -9.13 -5.24
N SER A 180 -1.44 -8.92 -4.78
CA SER A 180 -0.27 -9.23 -5.60
C SER A 180 0.38 -10.56 -5.22
N GLY A 181 0.39 -10.91 -3.93
CA GLY A 181 0.96 -12.16 -3.46
C GLY A 181 0.21 -13.40 -3.96
N TRP A 182 -1.11 -13.34 -4.14
CA TRP A 182 -1.87 -14.44 -4.75
C TRP A 182 -1.65 -14.54 -6.25
N ALA A 183 -1.46 -13.40 -6.93
CA ALA A 183 -1.11 -13.39 -8.36
C ALA A 183 0.25 -14.06 -8.62
N MET A 184 1.17 -14.01 -7.65
CA MET A 184 2.47 -14.69 -7.70
C MET A 184 2.42 -16.17 -7.27
N LEU A 185 1.23 -16.71 -6.98
CA LEU A 185 1.01 -18.10 -6.54
C LEU A 185 1.86 -18.52 -5.30
N SER A 186 2.21 -17.58 -4.43
CA SER A 186 3.03 -17.89 -3.24
C SER A 186 2.22 -18.59 -2.15
N VAL A 187 2.70 -19.74 -1.68
CA VAL A 187 2.02 -20.51 -0.63
C VAL A 187 1.90 -19.70 0.67
N GLY A 188 2.94 -18.96 1.05
CA GLY A 188 2.93 -18.14 2.27
C GLY A 188 1.87 -17.03 2.23
N THR A 189 1.66 -16.42 1.06
CA THR A 189 0.66 -15.36 0.90
C THR A 189 -0.76 -15.92 0.79
N PHE A 190 -0.93 -17.16 0.30
CA PHE A 190 -2.20 -17.88 0.39
C PHE A 190 -2.58 -18.16 1.84
N VAL A 191 -1.65 -18.70 2.66
CA VAL A 191 -1.88 -18.94 4.09
C VAL A 191 -2.21 -17.63 4.81
N PHE A 192 -1.45 -16.57 4.55
CA PHE A 192 -1.73 -15.23 5.09
C PHE A 192 -3.13 -14.73 4.71
N GLY A 193 -3.52 -14.90 3.45
CA GLY A 193 -4.83 -14.47 2.95
C GLY A 193 -5.99 -15.23 3.59
N ILE A 194 -5.89 -16.57 3.69
CA ILE A 194 -6.88 -17.40 4.38
C ILE A 194 -6.98 -17.02 5.85
N ALA A 195 -5.85 -16.88 6.54
CA ALA A 195 -5.82 -16.47 7.95
C ALA A 195 -6.46 -15.08 8.15
N THR A 196 -6.18 -14.13 7.25
CA THR A 196 -6.77 -12.78 7.29
C THR A 196 -8.29 -12.83 7.08
N LEU A 197 -8.78 -13.65 6.16
CA LEU A 197 -10.22 -13.83 5.93
C LEU A 197 -10.92 -14.44 7.15
N LEU A 198 -10.33 -15.48 7.74
CA LEU A 198 -10.85 -16.12 8.95
C LEU A 198 -10.82 -15.15 10.14
N ALA A 199 -9.75 -14.37 10.31
CA ALA A 199 -9.64 -13.37 11.35
C ALA A 199 -10.70 -12.26 11.18
N ASN A 200 -10.94 -11.78 9.95
CA ASN A 200 -11.98 -10.81 9.67
C ASN A 200 -13.38 -11.36 9.97
N TRP A 201 -13.64 -12.61 9.58
CA TRP A 201 -14.91 -13.27 9.86
C TRP A 201 -15.13 -13.46 11.36
N ALA A 202 -14.13 -13.98 12.09
CA ALA A 202 -14.17 -14.14 13.53
C ALA A 202 -14.38 -12.79 14.24
N THR A 203 -13.63 -11.75 13.86
CA THR A 203 -13.77 -10.41 14.45
C THR A 203 -15.17 -9.85 14.20
N THR A 204 -15.69 -9.98 12.98
CA THR A 204 -17.04 -9.54 12.62
C THR A 204 -18.10 -10.29 13.43
N TYR A 205 -17.93 -11.61 13.59
CA TYR A 205 -18.83 -12.45 14.36
C TYR A 205 -18.84 -12.06 15.84
N PHE A 206 -17.68 -11.91 16.47
CA PHE A 206 -17.59 -11.50 17.87
C PHE A 206 -18.08 -10.07 18.10
N TYR A 207 -17.72 -9.14 17.22
CA TYR A 207 -18.06 -7.72 17.37
C TYR A 207 -19.51 -7.39 17.02
N LEU A 208 -20.09 -7.99 15.96
CA LEU A 208 -21.45 -7.68 15.51
C LEU A 208 -22.52 -8.68 15.99
N MET A 209 -22.19 -9.97 16.14
CA MET A 209 -23.17 -11.01 16.53
C MET A 209 -23.10 -11.40 18.02
N GLY A 210 -22.17 -10.80 18.78
CA GLY A 210 -22.09 -11.00 20.23
C GLY A 210 -21.66 -12.40 20.67
N GLY A 211 -21.02 -13.18 19.79
CA GLY A 211 -20.37 -14.44 20.13
C GLY A 211 -21.29 -15.61 20.50
N LYS A 212 -22.61 -15.50 20.29
CA LYS A 212 -23.57 -16.58 20.58
C LYS A 212 -23.70 -17.52 19.38
N PHE A 213 -23.09 -18.70 19.47
CA PHE A 213 -23.34 -19.79 18.52
C PHE A 213 -24.73 -20.35 18.83
N LYS A 214 -25.68 -20.16 17.91
CA LYS A 214 -26.99 -20.83 17.97
C LYS A 214 -26.89 -22.19 17.31
#